data_AF-A0A9D0YIH0-F1
#
_entry.id   AF-A0A9D0YIH0-F1
#
_cell.length_a   1.000
_cell.length_b   1.000
_cell.length_c   1.000
_cell.angle_alpha   90.00
_cell.angle_beta   90.00
_cell.angle_gamma   90.00
#
_symmetry.space_group_name_H-M   'P 1'
#
loop_
_entity.id
_entity.type
_entity.pdbx_description
1 polymer ?
#
loop_
_entity_poly.entity_id
_entity_poly.type
_entity_poly.pdbx_seq_one_letter_code
_entity_poly.pdbx_strand_id
1 'polypeptide(L)'
;MSVVSNRFFLKVPVSLMVVLFFSLVSNSFAHRSQDEQRDPCRIQVGYEPMHFTVYTPEFSKSTQYCQEIPYLGQTNLVFDYEGKKLRQITIAFEVTKEPEGTRVFYQQPEKYLSGTFAKNVDLTT
;
A
#
# COMPACT_ATOMS: atom_id res chain seq x y z
N MET A 1 46.69 20.24 -51.62
CA MET A 1 45.97 19.06 -51.07
C MET A 1 45.21 19.52 -49.84
N SER A 2 43.89 19.49 -49.91
CA SER A 2 42.97 19.93 -48.87
C SER A 2 42.79 18.82 -47.84
N VAL A 3 42.91 19.12 -46.54
CA VAL A 3 42.24 18.32 -45.49
C VAL A 3 41.54 19.30 -44.55
N VAL A 4 40.23 19.14 -44.52
CA VAL A 4 39.23 19.98 -43.89
C VAL A 4 39.35 19.90 -42.36
N SER A 5 39.43 21.06 -41.70
CA SER A 5 39.27 21.16 -40.24
C SER A 5 37.83 20.82 -39.89
N ASN A 6 37.60 19.63 -39.32
CA ASN A 6 36.30 19.21 -38.86
C ASN A 6 35.93 19.94 -37.57
N ARG A 7 35.51 21.20 -37.69
CA ARG A 7 34.80 21.93 -36.63
C ARG A 7 33.37 21.38 -36.60
N PHE A 8 33.20 20.18 -36.05
CA PHE A 8 31.87 19.65 -35.73
C PHE A 8 31.34 20.42 -34.51
N PHE A 9 31.00 21.68 -34.74
CA PHE A 9 30.28 22.52 -33.81
C PHE A 9 28.86 21.97 -33.78
N LEU A 10 28.67 20.95 -32.93
CA LEU A 10 27.38 20.34 -32.68
C LEU A 10 26.48 21.45 -32.09
N LYS A 11 25.67 22.07 -32.94
CA LYS A 11 24.63 23.03 -32.55
C LYS A 11 23.53 22.25 -31.84
N VAL A 12 23.80 21.83 -30.61
CA VAL A 12 22.77 21.26 -29.74
C VAL A 12 21.82 22.41 -29.41
N PRO A 13 20.54 22.35 -29.84
CA PRO A 13 19.62 23.42 -29.53
C PRO A 13 19.43 23.46 -28.01
N VAL A 14 19.47 24.66 -27.42
CA VAL A 14 19.27 24.86 -25.97
C VAL A 14 17.99 24.15 -25.49
N SER A 15 16.98 24.08 -26.35
CA SER A 15 15.75 23.31 -26.12
C SER A 15 15.98 21.82 -25.82
N LEU A 16 16.94 21.16 -26.49
CA LEU A 16 17.26 19.75 -26.23
C LEU A 16 17.98 19.59 -24.89
N MET A 17 18.81 20.56 -24.51
CA MET A 17 19.53 20.56 -23.24
C MET A 17 18.60 20.81 -22.05
N VAL A 18 17.58 21.66 -22.20
CA VAL A 18 16.55 21.94 -21.17
C VAL A 18 15.66 20.73 -20.91
N VAL A 19 15.25 20.01 -21.96
CA VAL A 19 14.44 18.78 -21.82
C VAL A 19 15.23 17.67 -21.11
N LEU A 20 16.53 17.53 -21.40
CA LEU A 20 17.41 16.57 -20.72
C LEU A 20 17.65 16.91 -19.24
N PHE A 21 17.53 18.17 -18.84
CA PHE A 21 17.71 18.61 -17.45
C PHE A 21 16.47 18.31 -16.59
N PHE A 22 15.26 18.35 -17.17
CA PHE A 22 14.01 18.09 -16.47
C PHE A 22 13.73 16.61 -16.19
N SER A 23 14.35 15.68 -16.93
CA SER A 23 14.22 14.23 -16.71
C SER A 23 15.15 13.69 -15.61
N LEU A 24 16.02 14.52 -15.03
CA LEU A 24 16.96 14.14 -13.98
C LEU A 24 16.44 14.37 -12.54
N VAL A 25 15.26 14.98 -12.37
CA VAL A 25 14.72 15.40 -11.05
C VAL A 25 13.65 14.46 -10.46
N SER A 26 13.60 13.20 -10.88
CA SER A 26 12.72 12.19 -10.28
C SER A 26 13.34 11.57 -9.03
N ASN A 27 13.28 12.28 -7.90
CA ASN A 27 13.47 11.67 -6.58
C ASN A 27 12.15 11.08 -6.10
N SER A 28 11.78 9.88 -6.54
CA SER A 28 10.69 9.14 -5.91
C SER A 28 11.20 8.44 -4.66
N PHE A 29 11.01 9.05 -3.50
CA PHE A 29 11.21 8.37 -2.21
C PHE A 29 10.00 7.48 -1.92
N ALA A 30 9.94 6.31 -2.58
CA ALA A 30 9.07 5.25 -2.11
C ALA A 30 9.74 4.62 -0.87
N HIS A 31 9.33 5.02 0.33
CA HIS A 31 9.70 4.33 1.56
C HIS A 31 9.04 2.94 1.58
N ARG A 32 9.58 1.98 0.82
CA ARG A 32 9.24 0.57 0.97
C ARG A 32 10.53 -0.17 1.29
N SER A 33 10.79 -0.35 2.57
CA SER A 33 11.90 -1.17 3.05
C SER A 33 11.81 -2.56 2.42
N GLN A 34 12.84 -2.90 1.65
CA GLN A 34 12.89 -4.07 0.76
C GLN A 34 13.29 -5.37 1.49
N ASP A 35 13.52 -5.32 2.80
CA ASP A 35 13.90 -6.50 3.59
C ASP A 35 12.85 -6.78 4.68
N GLU A 36 12.40 -8.04 4.73
CA GLU A 36 11.58 -8.65 5.79
C GLU A 36 10.05 -8.48 5.73
N GLN A 37 9.44 -8.80 4.58
CA GLN A 37 8.02 -9.14 4.57
C GLN A 37 7.73 -10.19 3.49
N ARG A 38 8.16 -11.45 3.71
CA ARG A 38 7.81 -12.60 2.84
C ARG A 38 6.30 -12.76 2.65
N ASP A 39 5.54 -12.25 3.60
CA ASP A 39 4.09 -12.21 3.58
C ASP A 39 3.60 -10.78 3.28
N PRO A 40 3.04 -10.50 2.08
CA PRO A 40 2.60 -9.17 1.70
C PRO A 40 1.40 -8.65 2.52
N CYS A 41 0.74 -9.52 3.28
CA CYS A 41 -0.46 -9.25 4.08
C CYS A 41 -0.14 -8.86 5.54
N ARG A 42 1.11 -8.97 5.96
CA ARG A 42 1.52 -8.61 7.32
C ARG A 42 1.89 -7.14 7.43
N ILE A 43 1.32 -6.50 8.44
CA ILE A 43 1.42 -5.08 8.76
C ILE A 43 1.91 -4.90 10.21
N GLN A 44 2.40 -3.70 10.53
CA GLN A 44 2.83 -3.36 11.89
C GLN A 44 1.79 -2.52 12.60
N VAL A 45 1.39 -2.94 13.81
CA VAL A 45 0.55 -2.17 14.72
C VAL A 45 1.40 -1.76 15.91
N GLY A 46 1.87 -0.51 15.89
CA GLY A 46 2.95 -0.08 16.78
C GLY A 46 4.24 -0.86 16.48
N TYR A 47 4.71 -1.66 17.43
CA TYR A 47 5.91 -2.51 17.30
C TYR A 47 5.61 -4.01 17.16
N GLU A 48 4.33 -4.37 17.03
CA GLU A 48 3.90 -5.76 17.00
C GLU A 48 3.31 -6.10 15.63
N PRO A 49 3.70 -7.23 15.04
CA PRO A 49 3.20 -7.65 13.75
C PRO A 49 1.78 -8.19 13.83
N MET A 50 1.01 -7.94 12.77
CA MET A 50 -0.34 -8.47 12.56
C MET A 50 -0.50 -8.88 11.10
N HIS A 51 -1.05 -10.06 10.86
CA HIS A 51 -1.43 -10.50 9.52
C HIS A 51 -2.88 -10.08 9.24
N PHE A 52 -3.10 -9.43 8.10
CA PHE A 52 -4.39 -8.88 7.70
C PHE A 52 -4.81 -9.43 6.34
N THR A 53 -5.98 -10.02 6.26
CA THR A 53 -6.51 -10.58 5.02
C THR A 53 -7.92 -10.10 4.73
N VAL A 54 -8.18 -9.83 3.46
CA VAL A 54 -9.45 -9.40 2.93
C VAL A 54 -9.99 -10.46 1.99
N TYR A 55 -11.25 -10.84 2.16
CA TYR A 55 -11.97 -11.71 1.25
C TYR A 55 -13.21 -11.02 0.73
N THR A 56 -13.50 -11.20 -0.56
CA THR A 56 -14.72 -10.74 -1.22
C THR A 56 -15.46 -11.96 -1.79
N PRO A 57 -16.22 -12.71 -0.95
CA PRO A 57 -16.71 -14.04 -1.31
C PRO A 57 -17.59 -14.07 -2.57
N GLU A 58 -18.31 -12.97 -2.84
CA GLU A 58 -19.13 -12.81 -4.05
C GLU A 58 -18.30 -12.83 -5.34
N PHE A 59 -17.08 -12.28 -5.31
CA PHE A 59 -16.26 -12.10 -6.51
C PHE A 59 -15.12 -13.12 -6.61
N SER A 60 -14.54 -13.53 -5.49
CA SER A 60 -13.26 -14.25 -5.48
C SER A 60 -13.27 -15.57 -4.71
N LYS A 61 -14.43 -16.00 -4.18
CA LYS A 61 -14.60 -17.19 -3.33
C LYS A 61 -13.64 -17.20 -2.13
N SER A 62 -12.44 -17.77 -2.32
CA SER A 62 -11.42 -17.98 -1.30
C SER A 62 -10.10 -17.25 -1.58
N THR A 63 -10.04 -16.37 -2.60
CA THR A 63 -8.84 -15.58 -2.86
C THR A 63 -8.62 -14.56 -1.75
N GLN A 64 -7.38 -14.54 -1.26
CA GLN A 64 -6.90 -13.61 -0.25
C GLN A 64 -6.39 -12.33 -0.90
N TYR A 65 -6.81 -11.18 -0.36
CA TYR A 65 -6.32 -9.86 -0.70
C TYR A 65 -5.79 -9.15 0.55
N CYS A 66 -5.06 -8.04 0.36
CA CYS A 66 -4.58 -7.21 1.47
C CYS A 66 -4.47 -5.74 1.09
N GLN A 67 -3.65 -5.41 0.09
CA GLN A 67 -3.37 -4.03 -0.33
C GLN A 67 -4.43 -3.50 -1.28
N GLU A 68 -4.89 -4.34 -2.21
CA GLU A 68 -5.84 -3.97 -3.25
C GLU A 68 -6.87 -5.08 -3.42
N ILE A 69 -8.14 -4.69 -3.54
CA ILE A 69 -9.25 -5.55 -3.91
C ILE A 69 -9.79 -5.12 -5.28
N PRO A 70 -10.14 -6.07 -6.17
CA PRO A 70 -10.56 -5.72 -7.53
C PRO A 70 -11.98 -5.14 -7.60
N TYR A 71 -12.83 -5.44 -6.61
CA TYR A 71 -14.23 -5.06 -6.57
C TYR A 71 -14.67 -4.72 -5.15
N LEU A 72 -15.52 -3.71 -5.02
CA LEU A 72 -16.18 -3.34 -3.76
C LEU A 72 -17.47 -4.16 -3.58
N GLY A 73 -17.78 -4.55 -2.35
CA GLY A 73 -18.94 -5.37 -2.02
C GLY A 73 -18.89 -5.85 -0.58
N GLN A 74 -19.66 -6.90 -0.28
CA GLN A 74 -19.61 -7.60 1.00
C GLN A 74 -18.22 -8.21 1.21
N THR A 75 -17.54 -7.73 2.25
CA THR A 75 -16.12 -7.97 2.46
C THR A 75 -15.87 -8.51 3.87
N ASN A 76 -15.15 -9.63 3.94
CA ASN A 76 -14.67 -10.20 5.20
C ASN A 76 -13.24 -9.70 5.47
N LEU A 77 -13.08 -8.92 6.52
CA LEU A 77 -11.82 -8.43 7.03
C LEU A 77 -11.36 -9.33 8.17
N VAL A 78 -10.23 -10.00 8.03
CA VAL A 78 -9.69 -10.95 9.02
C VAL A 78 -8.36 -10.44 9.53
N PHE A 79 -8.21 -10.43 10.84
CA PHE A 79 -7.03 -9.93 11.54
C PHE A 79 -6.46 -11.02 12.44
N ASP A 80 -5.19 -11.33 12.26
CA ASP A 80 -4.43 -12.32 13.03
C ASP A 80 -3.25 -11.65 13.74
N TYR A 81 -3.29 -11.62 15.06
CA TYR A 81 -2.22 -11.15 15.92
C TYR A 81 -1.07 -12.15 15.95
N GLU A 82 -0.01 -11.86 15.21
CA GLU A 82 1.26 -12.55 15.33
C GLU A 82 2.02 -12.11 16.59
N GLY A 83 2.01 -10.80 16.86
CA GLY A 83 2.59 -10.21 18.06
C GLY A 83 1.78 -10.54 19.31
N LYS A 84 2.40 -11.19 20.29
CA LYS A 84 1.72 -11.64 21.51
C LYS A 84 1.20 -10.48 22.36
N LYS A 85 1.82 -9.30 22.30
CA LYS A 85 1.38 -8.14 23.10
C LYS A 85 0.06 -7.56 22.61
N LEU A 86 -0.30 -7.76 21.34
CA LEU A 86 -1.59 -7.30 20.80
C LEU A 86 -2.79 -7.90 21.53
N ARG A 87 -2.66 -9.14 22.05
CA ARG A 87 -3.69 -9.81 22.87
C ARG A 87 -3.88 -9.19 24.25
N GLN A 88 -2.96 -8.31 24.68
CA GLN A 88 -2.99 -7.70 26.01
C GLN A 88 -3.57 -6.29 26.02
N ILE A 89 -3.67 -5.66 24.84
CA ILE A 89 -4.19 -4.30 24.64
C ILE A 89 -5.58 -4.33 23.99
N THR A 90 -6.23 -3.18 23.88
CA THR A 90 -7.43 -2.98 23.06
C THR A 90 -7.06 -2.40 21.71
N ILE A 91 -7.75 -2.85 20.65
CA ILE A 91 -7.54 -2.35 19.28
C ILE A 91 -8.87 -1.89 18.73
N ALA A 92 -8.89 -0.68 18.18
CA ALA A 92 -9.99 -0.16 17.38
C ALA A 92 -9.68 -0.34 15.89
N PHE A 93 -10.73 -0.47 15.09
CA PHE A 93 -10.60 -0.58 13.64
C PHE A 93 -11.57 0.39 12.97
N GLU A 94 -11.10 1.03 11.92
CA GLU A 94 -11.85 2.00 11.14
C GLU A 94 -11.58 1.76 9.66
N VAL A 95 -12.62 1.83 8.84
CA VAL A 95 -12.50 1.90 7.39
C VAL A 95 -12.97 3.27 6.96
N THR A 96 -12.12 3.97 6.22
CA THR A 96 -12.40 5.27 5.61
C THR A 96 -12.34 5.16 4.10
N LYS A 97 -13.16 5.96 3.42
CA LYS A 97 -13.07 6.18 1.99
C LYS A 97 -12.09 7.31 1.73
N GLU A 98 -11.11 7.06 0.88
CA GLU A 98 -10.15 8.06 0.43
C GLU A 98 -10.54 8.59 -0.96
N PRO A 99 -10.36 9.90 -1.23
CA PRO A 99 -9.74 10.92 -0.38
C PRO A 99 -10.72 11.66 0.54
N GLU A 100 -11.99 11.25 0.60
CA GLU A 100 -13.03 12.03 1.28
C GLU A 100 -12.96 11.93 2.81
N GLY A 101 -12.19 10.98 3.34
CA GLY A 101 -12.07 10.68 4.77
C GLY A 101 -13.36 10.17 5.41
N THR A 102 -14.35 9.79 4.59
CA THR A 102 -15.67 9.39 5.09
C THR A 102 -15.57 8.02 5.74
N ARG A 103 -15.94 7.91 7.01
CA ARG A 103 -15.94 6.65 7.74
C ARG A 103 -17.10 5.77 7.27
N VAL A 104 -16.79 4.58 6.75
CA VAL A 104 -17.78 3.58 6.32
C VAL A 104 -17.95 2.47 7.37
N PHE A 105 -16.95 2.27 8.23
CA PHE A 105 -17.04 1.32 9.33
C PHE A 105 -16.24 1.76 10.55
N TYR A 106 -16.79 1.49 11.73
CA TYR A 106 -16.09 1.68 13.00
C TYR A 106 -16.31 0.50 13.92
N GLN A 107 -15.23 0.05 14.52
CA GLN A 107 -15.26 -0.84 15.66
C GLN A 107 -14.60 -0.16 16.86
N GLN A 108 -15.33 -0.14 17.98
CA GLN A 108 -14.81 0.34 19.25
C GLN A 108 -13.60 -0.48 19.72
N PRO A 109 -12.66 0.12 20.49
CA PRO A 109 -11.52 -0.60 21.02
C PRO A 109 -11.95 -1.85 21.80
N GLU A 110 -11.53 -3.02 21.35
CA GLU A 110 -11.85 -4.30 21.98
C GLU A 110 -10.59 -5.15 22.15
N LYS A 111 -10.61 -6.03 23.14
CA LYS A 111 -9.50 -6.95 23.44
C LYS A 111 -9.81 -8.35 22.93
N TYR A 112 -9.00 -8.85 22.01
CA TYR A 112 -9.16 -10.19 21.42
C TYR A 112 -8.10 -11.17 21.95
N LEU A 113 -8.50 -11.99 22.93
CA LEU A 113 -7.61 -12.98 23.56
C LEU A 113 -7.25 -14.15 22.64
N SER A 114 -8.14 -14.52 21.71
CA SER A 114 -7.91 -15.53 20.68
C SER A 114 -6.69 -15.19 19.81
N GLY A 115 -6.43 -13.90 19.64
CA GLY A 115 -5.46 -13.40 18.67
C GLY A 115 -5.98 -13.40 17.23
N THR A 116 -7.23 -13.76 17.00
CA THR A 116 -7.86 -13.69 15.68
C THR A 116 -9.27 -13.18 15.81
N PHE A 117 -9.66 -12.25 14.93
CA PHE A 117 -11.04 -11.79 14.80
C PHE A 117 -11.35 -11.41 13.36
N ALA A 118 -12.65 -11.39 13.03
CA ALA A 118 -13.13 -11.04 11.70
C ALA A 118 -14.29 -10.05 11.77
N LYS A 119 -14.42 -9.21 10.74
CA LYS A 119 -15.53 -8.27 10.56
C LYS A 119 -16.06 -8.35 9.14
N ASN A 120 -17.39 -8.40 9.02
CA ASN A 120 -18.07 -8.27 7.75
C ASN A 120 -18.45 -6.80 7.55
N VAL A 121 -18.02 -6.22 6.44
CA VAL A 121 -18.24 -4.82 6.10
C VAL A 121 -18.70 -4.74 4.65
N ASP A 122 -19.73 -3.94 4.40
CA ASP A 122 -20.11 -3.56 3.05
C ASP A 122 -19.27 -2.36 2.62
N LEU A 123 -18.42 -2.53 1.60
CA LEU A 123 -17.54 -1.45 1.11
C LEU A 123 -18.20 -0.61 0.00
N THR A 124 -19.49 -0.80 -0.28
CA THR A 124 -20.23 -0.02 -1.29
C THR A 124 -20.97 1.19 -0.74
N THR A 125 -21.11 1.28 0.58
CA THR A 125 -21.86 2.32 1.30
C THR A 125 -21.01 3.51 1.72
#